data_AF-A0A2G8LBC7-F1
#
_entry.id   AF-A0A2G8LBC7-F1
#
_cell.length_a   1.000
_cell.length_b   1.000
_cell.length_c   1.000
_cell.angle_alpha   90.00
_cell.angle_beta   90.00
_cell.angle_gamma   90.00
#
_symmetry.space_group_name_H-M   'P 1'
#
loop_
_entity.id
_entity.type
_entity.pdbx_description
1 polymer ?
#
loop_
_entity_poly.entity_id
_entity_poly.type
_entity_poly.pdbx_seq_one_letter_code
_entity_poly.pdbx_strand_id
1 'polypeptide(L)'
;VFQRRSSASEDFYRGWRDYKDGFGNKNHDHWLGNKYIYSLTNQKTYQLRIDLRDSGSSSKYAVYSTFRINNQADKYRLSVGSHSGNT
;
A
#
# COMPACT_ATOMS: atom_id res chain seq x y z
N VAL A 1 -3.47 -7.55 2.61
CA VAL A 1 -3.63 -6.08 2.69
C VAL A 1 -2.35 -5.51 3.27
N PHE A 2 -1.73 -4.53 2.61
CA PHE A 2 -0.46 -3.95 3.10
C PHE A 2 -0.63 -2.53 3.66
N GLN A 3 -1.76 -1.88 3.38
CA GLN A 3 -2.18 -0.64 4.00
C GLN A 3 -3.69 -0.71 4.23
N ARG A 4 -4.15 -0.23 5.38
CA ARG A 4 -5.56 0.00 5.64
C ARG A 4 -5.75 1.33 6.35
N ARG A 5 -6.75 2.10 5.91
CA ARG A 5 -7.29 3.26 6.63
C ARG A 5 -8.81 3.19 6.62
N SER A 6 -9.36 2.88 7.78
CA SER A 6 -10.80 2.72 8.01
C SER A 6 -11.28 3.50 9.24
N SER A 7 -10.36 4.05 10.02
CA SER A 7 -10.63 4.89 11.18
C SER A 7 -9.52 5.94 11.34
N ALA A 8 -9.54 6.67 12.46
CA ALA A 8 -8.46 7.56 12.88
C ALA A 8 -7.61 6.94 14.02
N SER A 9 -7.58 5.60 14.13
CA SER A 9 -6.92 4.90 15.25
C SER A 9 -5.39 4.90 15.16
N GLU A 10 -4.82 5.14 13.98
CA GLU A 10 -3.38 5.17 13.76
C GLU A 10 -2.92 6.49 13.16
N ASP A 11 -1.83 7.01 13.70
CA ASP A 11 -1.12 8.14 13.13
C ASP A 11 -0.22 7.68 11.98
N PHE A 12 -0.42 8.28 10.81
CA PHE A 12 0.38 8.03 9.60
C PHE A 12 1.45 9.11 9.37
N TYR A 13 1.52 10.16 10.20
CA TYR A 13 2.60 11.13 10.17
C TYR A 13 3.85 10.55 10.86
N ARG A 14 4.52 9.63 10.16
CA ARG A 14 5.62 8.81 10.69
C ARG A 14 6.92 9.00 9.91
N GLY A 15 8.03 8.64 10.54
CA GLY A 15 9.36 8.75 9.95
C GLY A 15 9.70 7.59 8.98
N TRP A 16 10.85 7.71 8.32
CA TRP A 16 11.35 6.70 7.39
C TRP A 16 11.45 5.30 8.00
N ARG A 17 11.93 5.22 9.25
CA ARG A 17 12.12 3.95 9.95
C ARG A 17 10.79 3.22 10.15
N ASP A 18 9.75 3.93 10.56
CA ASP A 18 8.41 3.35 10.76
C ASP A 18 7.82 2.87 9.43
N TYR A 19 7.95 3.64 8.35
CA TYR A 19 7.50 3.21 7.04
C TYR A 19 8.30 2.02 6.48
N LYS A 20 9.58 1.91 6.82
CA LYS A 20 10.40 0.75 6.49
C LYS A 20 9.95 -0.50 7.25
N ASP A 21 9.76 -0.37 8.57
CA ASP A 21 9.52 -1.49 9.49
C ASP A 21 8.04 -1.86 9.64
N GLY A 22 7.13 -0.96 9.29
CA GLY A 22 5.68 -1.12 9.47
C GLY A 22 5.21 -0.56 10.82
N PHE A 23 3.92 -0.21 10.88
CA PHE A 23 3.27 0.31 12.08
C PHE A 23 1.76 0.04 12.05
N GLY A 24 1.12 0.21 13.21
CA GLY A 24 -0.29 -0.04 13.43
C GLY A 24 -0.65 -1.51 13.63
N ASN A 25 -1.94 -1.83 13.52
CA ASN A 25 -2.46 -3.15 13.79
C ASN A 25 -2.96 -3.80 12.48
N LYS A 26 -2.44 -4.98 12.15
CA LYS A 26 -2.79 -5.72 10.91
C LYS A 26 -4.28 -6.04 10.78
N ASN A 27 -5.01 -6.09 11.90
CA ASN A 27 -6.46 -6.30 11.93
C ASN A 27 -7.26 -4.98 11.77
N HIS A 28 -6.60 -3.83 11.94
CA HIS A 28 -7.17 -2.48 11.82
C HIS A 28 -6.33 -1.63 10.85
N ASP A 29 -6.17 -0.35 11.15
CA ASP A 29 -5.37 0.57 10.36
C ASP A 29 -3.89 0.24 10.56
N HIS A 30 -3.14 0.19 9.46
CA HIS A 30 -1.73 -0.17 9.49
C HIS A 30 -1.02 0.18 8.19
N TRP A 31 0.31 0.16 8.28
CA TRP A 31 1.23 0.03 7.17
C TRP A 31 2.10 -1.21 7.38
N LEU A 32 2.13 -2.13 6.42
CA LEU A 32 2.85 -3.40 6.56
C LEU A 32 4.36 -3.20 6.74
N GLY A 33 4.92 -2.17 6.11
CA GLY A 33 6.36 -1.89 6.10
C GLY A 33 6.99 -2.15 4.73
N ASN A 34 7.75 -1.17 4.24
CA ASN A 34 8.33 -1.20 2.89
C ASN A 34 9.28 -2.38 2.68
N LYS A 35 10.02 -2.81 3.73
CA LYS A 35 10.91 -3.98 3.60
C LYS A 35 10.13 -5.26 3.29
N TYR A 36 8.93 -5.41 3.85
CA TYR A 36 8.07 -6.56 3.64
C TYR A 36 7.33 -6.47 2.30
N ILE A 37 6.83 -5.28 1.95
CA ILE A 37 6.20 -5.04 0.64
C ILE A 37 7.22 -5.32 -0.47
N TYR A 38 8.46 -4.84 -0.33
CA TYR A 38 9.56 -5.15 -1.27
C TYR A 38 9.78 -6.65 -1.40
N SER A 39 9.94 -7.35 -0.27
CA SER A 39 10.13 -8.80 -0.27
C SER A 39 9.00 -9.53 -1.00
N LEU A 40 7.74 -9.13 -0.79
CA LEU A 40 6.58 -9.74 -1.45
C LEU A 40 6.54 -9.44 -2.95
N THR A 41 6.61 -8.17 -3.34
CA THR A 41 6.40 -7.77 -4.75
C THR A 41 7.54 -8.12 -5.68
N ASN A 42 8.69 -8.56 -5.14
CA ASN A 42 9.86 -8.95 -5.93
C ASN A 42 9.96 -10.49 -6.10
N GLN A 43 9.06 -11.28 -5.49
CA GLN A 43 9.03 -12.75 -5.64
C GLN A 43 8.43 -13.20 -6.97
N LYS A 44 7.42 -12.50 -7.46
CA LYS A 44 6.65 -12.77 -8.69
C LYS A 44 6.07 -11.46 -9.21
N THR A 45 5.35 -11.52 -10.33
CA THR A 45 4.53 -10.40 -10.79
C THR A 45 3.24 -10.35 -9.97
N TYR A 46 2.96 -9.19 -9.37
CA TYR A 46 1.74 -8.93 -8.60
C TYR A 46 0.94 -7.79 -9.22
N GLN A 47 -0.36 -7.81 -9.03
CA GLN A 47 -1.24 -6.66 -9.29
C GLN A 47 -1.43 -5.84 -8.01
N LEU A 48 -1.69 -4.54 -8.16
CA LEU A 48 -2.10 -3.67 -7.07
C LEU A 48 -3.58 -3.35 -7.21
N ARG A 49 -4.36 -3.58 -6.17
CA ARG A 49 -5.73 -3.09 -6.04
C ARG A 49 -5.83 -2.12 -4.87
N ILE A 50 -6.47 -0.98 -5.11
CA ILE A 50 -6.77 0.05 -4.12
C ILE A 50 -8.28 0.23 -4.12
N ASP A 51 -8.91 -0.04 -2.99
CA ASP A 51 -10.33 0.22 -2.77
C ASP A 51 -10.48 1.52 -1.95
N LEU A 52 -11.28 2.46 -2.45
CA LEU A 52 -11.53 3.77 -1.86
C LEU A 52 -13.02 3.89 -1.53
N ARG A 53 -13.31 4.35 -0.32
CA ARG A 53 -14.66 4.66 0.12
C ARG A 53 -14.71 6.10 0.60
N ASP A 54 -15.53 6.90 -0.04
CA ASP A 54 -15.85 8.23 0.45
C ASP A 54 -16.83 8.13 1.62
N SER A 55 -16.92 9.19 2.42
CA SER A 55 -17.92 9.43 3.47
C SER A 55 -19.37 9.26 3.01
N GLY A 56 -19.64 9.31 1.69
CA GLY A 56 -20.91 8.94 1.08
C GLY A 56 -21.08 7.43 0.78
N SER A 57 -21.95 7.11 -0.18
CA SER A 57 -22.23 5.73 -0.62
C SER A 57 -21.34 5.24 -1.76
N SER A 58 -20.55 6.13 -2.40
CA SER A 58 -19.74 5.75 -3.55
C SER A 58 -18.46 5.01 -3.12
N SER A 59 -18.31 3.79 -3.62
CA SER A 59 -17.08 3.01 -3.52
C SER A 59 -16.41 2.97 -4.88
N LYS A 60 -15.16 3.41 -4.94
CA LYS A 60 -14.34 3.38 -6.15
C LYS A 60 -13.17 2.43 -5.96
N TYR A 61 -12.64 1.91 -7.05
CA TYR A 61 -11.42 1.12 -7.00
C TYR A 61 -10.51 1.44 -8.18
N ALA A 62 -9.22 1.22 -7.97
CA ALA A 62 -8.17 1.26 -8.97
C ALA A 62 -7.40 -0.06 -8.95
N VAL A 63 -7.09 -0.58 -10.13
CA VAL A 63 -6.23 -1.74 -10.33
C VAL A 63 -5.05 -1.34 -11.21
N TYR A 64 -3.85 -1.79 -10.85
CA TYR A 64 -2.66 -1.71 -11.69
C TYR A 64 -2.21 -3.11 -12.07
N SER A 65 -1.99 -3.32 -13.37
CA SER A 65 -1.66 -4.64 -13.94
C SER A 65 -0.34 -5.23 -13.45
N THR A 66 0.59 -4.38 -13.03
CA THR A 66 1.80 -4.79 -12.31
C THR A 66 2.04 -3.87 -11.12
N PHE A 67 2.70 -4.39 -10.10
CA PHE A 67 3.06 -3.67 -8.88
C PHE A 67 4.36 -4.21 -8.31
N ARG A 68 5.32 -3.30 -8.16
CA ARG A 68 6.61 -3.58 -7.54
C ARG A 68 7.13 -2.32 -6.86
N ILE A 69 7.81 -2.49 -5.74
CA ILE A 69 8.68 -1.46 -5.19
C ILE A 69 10.13 -1.94 -5.23
N ASN A 70 11.07 -1.01 -5.36
CA ASN A 70 12.50 -1.33 -5.32
C ASN A 70 13.04 -1.41 -3.89
N ASN A 71 14.34 -1.69 -3.75
CA ASN A 71 14.99 -1.84 -2.46
C ASN A 71 15.16 -0.48 -1.73
N GLN A 72 15.70 -0.54 -0.52
CA GLN A 72 15.92 0.66 0.30
C GLN A 72 16.91 1.66 -0.33
N ALA A 73 17.90 1.19 -1.09
CA ALA A 73 18.89 2.05 -1.74
C ALA A 73 18.25 2.92 -2.84
N ASP A 74 17.29 2.36 -3.58
CA ASP A 74 16.42 3.09 -4.53
C ASP A 74 15.15 3.64 -3.85
N LYS A 75 15.23 3.91 -2.54
CA LYS A 75 14.20 4.56 -1.73
C LYS A 75 12.80 3.93 -1.86
N TYR A 76 12.71 2.62 -2.06
CA TYR A 76 11.45 1.91 -2.29
C TYR A 76 10.63 2.47 -3.48
N ARG A 77 11.29 2.95 -4.53
CA ARG A 77 10.65 3.51 -5.73
C ARG A 77 9.57 2.59 -6.29
N LEU A 78 8.40 3.16 -6.53
CA LEU A 78 7.22 2.46 -7.06
C LEU A 78 7.36 2.25 -8.57
N SER A 79 6.96 1.06 -9.03
CA SER A 79 6.73 0.74 -10.43
C SER A 79 5.36 0.07 -10.56
N VAL A 80 4.50 0.64 -11.39
CA VAL A 80 3.14 0.14 -11.64
C VAL A 80 2.86 0.05 -13.13
N GLY A 81 2.03 -0.92 -13.49
CA GLY A 81 1.59 -1.14 -14.86
C GLY A 81 0.43 -0.25 -15.27
N SER A 82 -0.26 -0.67 -16.34
CA SER A 82 -1.49 -0.03 -16.81
C SER A 82 -2.56 0.02 -15.72
N HIS A 83 -3.29 1.13 -15.70
CA HIS A 83 -4.39 1.39 -14.77
C HIS A 83 -5.74 0.91 -15.35
N SER A 84 -6.62 0.44 -14.48
CA SER A 84 -8.05 0.22 -14.74
C SER A 84 -8.88 0.43 -13.46
N GLY A 85 -10.20 0.46 -13.58
CA GLY A 85 -11.12 0.64 -12.45
C GLY A 85 -12.26 1.59 -12.76
N ASN A 86 -13.06 1.94 -11.76
CA ASN A 86 -14.16 2.90 -11.86
C ASN A 86 -13.83 4.21 -11.12
N THR A 87 -12.55 4.59 -11.17
CA THR A 87 -12.02 5.78 -10.49
C THR A 87 -12.61 7.07 -11.03
#